data_AF-A0A132A0D9-F1
#
_entry.id   AF-A0A132A0D9-F1
#
_cell.length_a   1.000
_cell.length_b   1.000
_cell.length_c   1.000
_cell.angle_alpha   90.00
_cell.angle_beta   90.00
_cell.angle_gamma   90.00
#
_symmetry.space_group_name_H-M   'P 1'
#
loop_
_entity.id
_entity.type
_entity.pdbx_description
1 polymer ?
#
loop_
_entity_poly.entity_id
_entity_poly.type
_entity_poly.pdbx_seq_one_letter_code
_entity_poly.pdbx_strand_id
1 'polypeptide(L)' 'MNLDIRLKRSNKIYSEGENLTGIIVIENKAQSKHEGIYLSIDANVNMQLSSKNVGIFEAFHNLAKASIGPDGIIQ' A
#
# COMPACT_ATOMS: atom_id res chain seq x y z
N MET A 1 -27.35 4.12 7.50
CA MET A 1 -26.25 4.52 6.60
C MET A 1 -25.45 3.28 6.28
N ASN A 2 -25.35 2.92 5.01
CA ASN A 2 -24.53 1.83 4.51
C ASN A 2 -23.41 2.42 3.64
N LEU A 3 -22.20 1.88 3.79
CA LEU A 3 -20.99 2.30 3.10
C LEU A 3 -20.35 1.07 2.47
N ASP A 4 -20.09 1.14 1.18
CA ASP A 4 -19.52 0.03 0.41
C ASP A 4 -18.48 0.57 -0.59
N ILE A 5 -17.45 -0.22 -0.87
CA ILE A 5 -16.39 0.11 -1.84
C ILE A 5 -16.41 -0.97 -2.91
N ARG A 6 -16.65 -0.55 -4.16
CA ARG A 6 -16.76 -1.46 -5.30
C ARG A 6 -15.66 -1.20 -6.30
N LEU A 7 -14.75 -2.14 -6.44
CA LEU A 7 -13.70 -2.11 -7.44
C LEU A 7 -14.26 -2.46 -8.82
N LYS A 8 -13.79 -1.76 -9.87
CA LYS A 8 -14.14 -2.07 -11.27
C LYS A 8 -13.75 -3.49 -11.67
N ARG A 9 -12.68 -4.02 -11.07
CA ARG A 9 -12.21 -5.41 -11.23
C ARG A 9 -11.73 -5.95 -9.88
N SER A 10 -12.65 -6.42 -9.05
CA SER A 10 -12.37 -6.86 -7.67
C SER A 10 -11.37 -8.01 -7.56
N ASN A 11 -11.29 -8.87 -8.59
CA ASN A 11 -10.48 -10.09 -8.57
C ASN A 11 -9.19 -9.97 -9.41
N LYS A 12 -8.89 -8.76 -9.92
CA LYS A 12 -7.69 -8.55 -10.70
C LYS A 12 -6.47 -8.48 -9.75
N ILE A 13 -5.40 -9.18 -10.10
CA ILE A 13 -4.07 -8.95 -9.54
C ILE A 13 -3.49 -7.73 -10.27
N TYR A 14 -3.12 -6.70 -9.52
CA TYR A 14 -2.58 -5.45 -10.05
C TYR A 14 -1.06 -5.44 -9.96
N SER A 15 -0.42 -4.93 -11.00
CA SER A 15 1.02 -4.72 -11.06
C SER A 15 1.39 -3.24 -10.94
N GLU A 16 2.67 -2.96 -10.77
CA GLU A 16 3.20 -1.59 -10.77
C GLU A 16 2.74 -0.81 -12.02
N GLY A 17 2.36 0.46 -11.81
CA GLY A 17 1.87 1.35 -12.87
C GLY A 17 0.41 1.15 -13.27
N GLU A 18 -0.28 0.13 -12.74
CA GLU A 18 -1.69 -0.09 -13.04
C GLU A 18 -2.64 0.69 -12.13
N ASN A 19 -3.70 1.25 -12.73
CA ASN A 19 -4.71 1.99 -11.98
C ASN A 19 -5.74 1.07 -11.30
N LEU A 20 -5.80 1.11 -9.97
CA LEU A 20 -6.92 0.59 -9.18
C LEU A 20 -8.08 1.58 -9.23
N THR A 21 -9.21 1.18 -9.82
CA THR A 21 -10.37 2.05 -10.05
C THR A 21 -11.65 1.44 -9.49
N GLY A 22 -12.58 2.27 -9.01
CA GLY A 22 -13.82 1.83 -8.38
C GLY A 22 -14.74 2.99 -8.00
N ILE A 23 -15.76 2.70 -7.20
CA ILE A 23 -16.70 3.68 -6.66
C ILE A 23 -16.91 3.45 -5.16
N ILE A 24 -17.21 4.53 -4.45
CA ILE A 24 -17.70 4.50 -3.06
C ILE A 24 -19.22 4.64 -3.13
N VAL A 25 -19.95 3.69 -2.55
CA VAL A 25 -21.41 3.70 -2.47
C VAL A 25 -21.82 4.12 -1.06
N ILE A 26 -22.62 5.19 -0.98
CA ILE A 26 -23.16 5.71 0.27
C ILE A 26 -24.68 5.65 0.17
N GLU A 27 -25.30 4.76 0.94
CA GLU A 27 -26.75 4.63 0.99
C GLU A 27 -27.28 5.12 2.33
N ASN A 28 -28.23 6.05 2.28
CA ASN A 28 -28.94 6.51 3.48
C ASN A 28 -30.45 6.60 3.24
N LYS A 29 -31.23 6.08 4.19
CA LYS A 29 -32.70 6.05 4.13
C LYS A 29 -33.35 7.31 4.67
N ALA A 30 -32.56 8.20 5.29
CA ALA A 30 -32.99 9.48 5.84
C ALA A 30 -31.97 10.56 5.50
N GLN A 31 -32.36 11.83 5.61
CA GLN A 31 -31.45 12.94 5.37
C GLN A 31 -30.40 13.01 6.49
N SER A 32 -29.12 13.12 6.14
CA SER A 32 -28.00 13.27 7.08
C SER A 32 -27.00 14.31 6.58
N LYS A 33 -26.49 15.14 7.50
CA LYS A 33 -25.31 15.98 7.23
C LYS A 33 -24.05 15.13 7.42
N HIS A 34 -23.06 15.31 6.54
CA HIS A 34 -21.73 14.70 6.68
C HIS A 34 -20.65 15.74 6.37
N GLU A 35 -19.52 15.65 7.07
CA GLU A 35 -18.40 16.59 6.94
C GLU A 35 -17.27 15.94 6.14
N GLY A 36 -17.48 15.87 4.82
CA GLY A 36 -16.54 15.24 3.90
C GLY A 36 -16.64 13.70 3.84
N ILE A 37 -15.84 13.13 2.94
CA ILE A 37 -15.65 11.68 2.77
C ILE A 37 -14.14 11.46 2.74
N TYR A 38 -13.65 10.55 3.58
CA TYR A 38 -12.24 10.20 3.66
C TYR A 38 -12.04 8.74 3.27
N LEU A 39 -11.04 8.47 2.44
CA LEU A 39 -10.64 7.12 2.04
C LEU A 39 -9.18 6.90 2.45
N SER A 40 -8.94 5.93 3.32
CA SER A 40 -7.60 5.42 3.62
C SER A 40 -7.37 4.11 2.88
N ILE A 41 -6.15 3.92 2.37
CA ILE A 41 -5.71 2.64 1.81
C ILE A 41 -4.44 2.26 2.57
N ASP A 42 -4.52 1.14 3.29
CA ASP A 42 -3.40 0.56 4.02
C ASP A 42 -2.94 -0.71 3.30
N ALA A 43 -1.65 -0.83 3.08
CA ALA A 43 -1.02 -2.02 2.52
C ALA A 43 0.05 -2.52 3.48
N ASN A 44 0.06 -3.84 3.74
CA ASN A 44 1.08 -4.47 4.56
C ASN A 44 1.84 -5.51 3.74
N VAL A 45 3.16 -5.51 3.89
CA VAL A 45 4.03 -6.55 3.34
C VAL A 45 4.72 -7.22 4.52
N ASN A 46 4.51 -8.53 4.65
CA ASN A 46 5.20 -9.34 5.64
C ASN A 46 6.41 -10.00 5.00
N MET A 47 7.59 -9.75 5.58
CA MET A 47 8.84 -10.37 5.18
C MET A 47 9.42 -11.14 6.37
N GLN A 48 9.64 -12.44 6.19
CA GLN A 48 10.29 -13.29 7.18
C GLN A 48 11.57 -13.87 6.59
N LEU A 49 12.69 -13.70 7.28
CA LEU A 49 13.98 -14.24 6.89
C LEU A 49 14.25 -15.53 7.63
N SER A 50 14.67 -16.56 6.90
CA SER A 50 15.20 -17.76 7.53
C SER A 50 16.59 -17.48 8.11
N SER A 51 16.96 -18.21 9.16
CA SER A 51 18.30 -18.12 9.77
C SER A 51 19.44 -18.43 8.79
N LYS A 52 19.17 -19.13 7.68
CA LYS A 52 20.15 -19.41 6.62
C LYS A 52 20.40 -18.21 5.71
N ASN A 53 19.39 -17.36 5.51
CA ASN A 53 19.41 -16.28 4.51
C ASN A 53 19.56 -14.89 5.15
N VAL A 54 19.47 -14.78 6.48
CA VAL A 54 19.58 -13.51 7.20
C VAL A 54 20.91 -12.79 6.91
N GLY A 55 22.03 -13.52 6.90
CA GLY A 55 23.35 -12.92 6.63
C GLY A 55 23.50 -12.43 5.18
N ILE A 56 22.83 -13.07 4.22
CA ILE A 56 22.81 -12.62 2.82
C ILE A 56 22.01 -11.33 2.70
N PHE A 57 20.85 -11.27 3.36
CA PHE A 57 20.01 -10.07 3.35
C PHE A 57 20.71 -8.89 4.05
N GLU A 58 21.39 -9.12 5.17
CA GLU A 58 22.19 -8.10 5.85
C GLU A 58 23.28 -7.52 4.95
N ALA A 59 23.97 -8.37 4.17
CA ALA A 59 24.96 -7.91 3.20
C ALA A 59 24.33 -7.03 2.10
N PHE A 60 23.19 -7.43 1.54
CA PHE A 60 22.47 -6.62 0.54
C PHE A 60 21.96 -5.28 1.10
N HIS A 61 21.41 -5.30 2.31
CA HIS A 61 20.94 -4.10 2.98
C HIS A 61 22.09 -3.12 3.28
N ASN A 62 23.26 -3.62 3.67
CA ASN A 62 24.44 -2.79 3.90
C ASN A 62 25.00 -2.20 2.59
N LEU A 63 24.96 -2.94 1.48
CA LEU A 63 25.30 -2.41 0.16
C LEU A 63 24.32 -1.32 -0.30
N ALA A 64 23.01 -1.50 -0.07
CA ALA A 64 21.99 -0.50 -0.36
C ALA A 64 22.15 0.77 0.50
N LYS A 65 22.54 0.62 1.78
CA LYS A 65 22.88 1.76 2.63
C LYS A 65 24.16 2.46 2.20
N ALA A 66 25.19 1.72 1.80
CA ALA A 66 26.47 2.31 1.40
C ALA A 66 26.39 3.07 0.06
N SER A 67 25.46 2.70 -0.81
CA SER A 67 25.20 3.41 -2.08
C SER A 67 24.40 4.70 -1.90
N ILE A 68 23.81 4.93 -0.72
CA ILE A 68 23.21 6.20 -0.34
C ILE A 68 24.21 6.88 0.60
N GLY A 69 24.88 7.94 0.14
CA GLY A 69 25.80 8.71 0.97
C GLY A 69 25.09 9.24 2.24
N PRO A 70 25.84 9.64 3.28
CA PRO A 70 25.28 10.15 4.54
C PRO A 70 24.31 11.34 4.36
N ASP A 71 24.35 11.97 3.19
CA ASP A 71 23.57 13.14 2.78
C ASP A 71 22.31 12.76 1.96
N GLY A 72 22.06 11.47 1.73
CA GLY A 72 20.92 10.98 0.94
C GLY A 72 21.14 10.95 -0.59
N ILE A 73 22.36 11.22 -1.06
CA ILE A 73 22.71 11.22 -2.50
C ILE A 73 23.29 9.86 -2.89
N ILE A 74 22.83 9.31 -4.03
CA ILE A 74 23.36 8.07 -4.60
C ILE A 74 24.80 8.31 -5.09
N GLN A 75 25.79 7.54 -4.59
CA GLN A 75 27.19 7.60 -5.04
C GLN A 75 27.45 6.67 -6.23
#